data_AF-A0A7X2NZ24-F1
#
_entry.id   AF-A0A7X2NZ24-F1
#
_cell.length_a   1.000
_cell.length_b   1.000
_cell.length_c   1.000
_cell.angle_alpha   90.00
_cell.angle_beta   90.00
_cell.angle_gamma   90.00
#
_symmetry.space_group_name_H-M   'P 1'
#
loop_
_entity.id
_entity.type
_entity.pdbx_description
1 polymer ?
#
loop_
_entity_poly.entity_id
_entity_poly.type
_entity_poly.pdbx_seq_one_letter_code
_entity_poly.pdbx_strand_id
1 'polypeptide(L)'
;MMSRIPTDAIRACVEHTGWTEQEVRNVLGNVIAETPDALLEALPEVIAWAKRIEDSAALVSIMKELPRGVLEITWNGTEPAIRIRPSCDVRQVPEGWEIVLPDEKRHAST
;
A
#
# COMPACT_ATOMS: atom_id res chain seq x y z
N MET A 1 -25.89 -21.59 -8.32
CA MET A 1 -25.93 -20.42 -9.22
C MET A 1 -24.78 -19.53 -8.80
N MET A 2 -23.70 -19.39 -9.58
CA MET A 2 -22.62 -18.46 -9.22
C MET A 2 -23.17 -17.04 -9.37
N SER A 3 -23.30 -16.32 -8.25
CA SER A 3 -23.60 -14.89 -8.29
C SER A 3 -22.48 -14.22 -9.08
N ARG A 4 -22.81 -13.68 -10.26
CA ARG A 4 -21.84 -12.95 -11.08
C ARG A 4 -21.74 -11.55 -10.50
N ILE A 5 -20.54 -11.17 -10.07
CA ILE A 5 -20.27 -9.80 -9.62
C ILE A 5 -20.61 -8.85 -10.78
N PRO A 6 -21.41 -7.79 -10.55
CA PRO A 6 -21.78 -6.83 -11.59
C PRO A 6 -20.55 -6.19 -12.24
N THR A 7 -20.58 -6.01 -13.56
CA THR A 7 -19.47 -5.39 -14.32
C THR A 7 -19.14 -3.99 -13.82
N ASP A 8 -20.15 -3.20 -13.42
CA ASP A 8 -19.93 -1.85 -12.91
C ASP A 8 -19.17 -1.85 -11.57
N ALA A 9 -19.41 -2.84 -10.70
CA ALA A 9 -18.68 -2.99 -9.45
C ALA A 9 -17.20 -3.34 -9.71
N ILE A 10 -16.95 -4.20 -10.70
CA ILE A 10 -15.58 -4.55 -11.11
C ILE A 10 -14.85 -3.32 -11.65
N ARG A 11 -15.49 -2.53 -12.52
CA ARG A 11 -14.90 -1.28 -13.04
C ARG A 11 -14.57 -0.31 -11.92
N ALA A 12 -15.49 -0.10 -10.97
CA ALA A 12 -15.25 0.77 -9.82
C ALA A 12 -14.06 0.31 -8.97
N CYS A 13 -13.91 -1.01 -8.78
CA CYS A 13 -12.75 -1.57 -8.07
C CYS A 13 -11.44 -1.31 -8.83
N VAL A 14 -11.42 -1.53 -10.15
CA VAL A 14 -10.26 -1.23 -11.01
C VAL A 14 -9.85 0.23 -10.91
N GLU A 15 -10.82 1.16 -11.00
CA GLU A 15 -10.56 2.59 -10.87
C GLU A 15 -10.02 2.97 -9.49
N HIS A 16 -10.50 2.31 -8.43
CA HIS A 16 -10.08 2.59 -7.06
C HIS A 16 -8.70 2.03 -6.71
N THR A 17 -8.37 0.82 -7.17
CA THR A 17 -7.13 0.13 -6.78
C THR A 17 -6.00 0.28 -7.79
N GLY A 18 -6.32 0.59 -9.05
CA GLY A 18 -5.38 0.55 -10.17
C GLY A 18 -5.06 -0.87 -10.67
N TRP A 19 -5.73 -1.89 -10.13
CA TRP A 19 -5.54 -3.28 -10.55
C TRP A 19 -6.16 -3.55 -11.92
N THR A 20 -5.67 -4.59 -12.58
CA THR A 20 -6.34 -5.16 -13.74
C THR A 20 -7.69 -5.78 -13.36
N GLU A 21 -8.58 -5.86 -14.35
CA GLU A 21 -9.87 -6.54 -14.17
C GLU A 21 -9.70 -7.99 -13.66
N GLN A 22 -8.68 -8.70 -14.14
CA GLN A 22 -8.40 -10.07 -13.74
C GLN A 22 -7.98 -10.17 -12.27
N GLU A 23 -7.16 -9.25 -11.78
CA GLU A 23 -6.74 -9.20 -10.37
C GLU A 23 -7.94 -8.94 -9.46
N VAL A 24 -8.80 -7.98 -9.80
CA VAL A 24 -10.05 -7.73 -9.07
C VAL A 24 -10.92 -8.99 -9.03
N ARG A 25 -11.11 -9.65 -10.17
CA ARG A 25 -11.88 -10.90 -10.25
C ARG A 25 -11.28 -12.01 -9.38
N ASN A 26 -9.96 -12.13 -9.36
CA ASN A 26 -9.27 -13.11 -8.53
C ASN A 26 -9.49 -12.82 -7.04
N VAL A 27 -9.30 -11.57 -6.59
CA VAL A 27 -9.49 -11.20 -5.19
C VAL A 27 -10.95 -11.43 -4.78
N LEU A 28 -11.90 -10.86 -5.53
CA LEU A 28 -13.31 -10.96 -5.17
C LEU A 28 -13.87 -12.39 -5.31
N GLY A 29 -13.30 -13.19 -6.22
CA GLY A 29 -13.66 -14.61 -6.37
C GLY A 29 -13.29 -15.48 -5.18
N ASN A 30 -12.41 -15.01 -4.29
CA ASN A 30 -12.06 -15.70 -3.04
C ASN A 30 -12.93 -15.26 -1.84
N VAL A 31 -13.83 -14.28 -2.03
CA VAL A 31 -14.69 -13.78 -0.95
C VAL A 31 -15.91 -14.68 -0.81
N ILE A 32 -16.16 -15.13 0.41
CA ILE A 32 -17.31 -15.96 0.76
C ILE A 32 -18.17 -15.17 1.74
N ALA A 33 -19.48 -15.12 1.49
CA ALA A 33 -20.47 -14.56 2.39
C ALA A 33 -21.66 -15.51 2.53
N GLU A 34 -22.43 -15.35 3.60
CA GLU A 34 -23.59 -16.20 3.89
C GLU A 34 -24.71 -16.05 2.85
N THR A 35 -24.83 -14.86 2.24
CA THR A 35 -25.80 -14.57 1.19
C THR A 35 -25.16 -13.77 0.04
N PRO A 36 -25.75 -13.80 -1.17
CA PRO A 36 -25.30 -12.96 -2.28
C PRO A 36 -25.33 -11.47 -1.96
N ASP A 37 -26.32 -11.00 -1.21
CA ASP A 37 -26.45 -9.57 -0.86
C ASP A 37 -25.36 -9.16 0.14
N ALA A 38 -25.09 -9.98 1.15
CA ALA A 38 -23.99 -9.76 2.09
C ALA A 38 -22.62 -9.74 1.39
N LEU A 39 -22.45 -10.53 0.33
CA LEU A 39 -21.25 -10.49 -0.49
C LEU A 39 -21.08 -9.13 -1.17
N LEU A 40 -22.14 -8.60 -1.79
CA LEU A 40 -22.12 -7.32 -2.48
C LEU A 40 -21.88 -6.15 -1.53
N GLU A 41 -22.50 -6.18 -0.35
CA GLU A 41 -22.31 -5.16 0.69
C GLU A 41 -20.87 -5.14 1.24
N ALA A 42 -20.22 -6.31 1.32
CA ALA A 42 -18.85 -6.43 1.83
C ALA A 42 -17.75 -6.04 0.82
N LEU A 43 -18.06 -5.99 -0.49
CA LEU A 43 -17.02 -5.74 -1.53
C LEU A 43 -16.17 -4.48 -1.28
N PRO A 44 -16.75 -3.31 -0.93
CA PRO A 44 -15.96 -2.11 -0.71
C PRO A 44 -14.95 -2.28 0.43
N GLU A 45 -15.36 -2.93 1.53
CA GLU A 45 -14.49 -3.16 2.69
C GLU A 45 -13.37 -4.16 2.37
N VAL A 46 -13.71 -5.24 1.66
CA VAL A 46 -12.72 -6.24 1.23
C VAL A 46 -11.66 -5.60 0.33
N ILE A 47 -12.08 -4.80 -0.65
CA ILE A 47 -11.18 -4.13 -1.58
C ILE A 47 -10.29 -3.12 -0.85
N ALA A 48 -10.88 -2.30 0.03
CA ALA A 48 -10.12 -1.34 0.83
C ALA A 48 -9.10 -2.04 1.75
N TRP A 49 -9.47 -3.17 2.35
CA TRP A 49 -8.55 -3.99 3.15
C TRP A 49 -7.42 -4.57 2.32
N ALA A 50 -7.73 -5.21 1.19
CA ALA A 50 -6.73 -5.84 0.33
C ALA A 50 -5.74 -4.81 -0.23
N LYS A 51 -6.24 -3.63 -0.65
CA LYS A 51 -5.40 -2.53 -1.12
C LYS A 51 -4.46 -2.00 -0.02
N ARG A 52 -4.96 -1.85 1.20
CA ARG A 52 -4.15 -1.43 2.35
C ARG A 52 -3.00 -2.39 2.65
N ILE A 53 -3.24 -3.70 2.52
CA ILE A 53 -2.18 -4.71 2.69
C ILE A 53 -1.12 -4.58 1.59
N GLU A 54 -1.55 -4.44 0.34
CA GLU A 54 -0.65 -4.26 -0.79
C GLU A 54 0.22 -3.01 -0.62
N ASP A 55 -0.38 -1.87 -0.26
CA ASP A 55 0.33 -0.62 -0.03
C ASP A 55 1.31 -0.73 1.15
N SER A 56 0.91 -1.42 2.22
CA SER A 56 1.78 -1.69 3.36
C SER A 56 2.97 -2.57 2.96
N ALA A 57 2.75 -3.58 2.12
CA ALA A 57 3.81 -4.46 1.62
C ALA A 57 4.80 -3.69 0.73
N ALA A 58 4.30 -2.82 -0.17
CA ALA A 58 5.12 -1.95 -1.00
C ALA A 58 5.97 -1.00 -0.16
N LEU A 59 5.37 -0.38 0.86
CA LEU A 59 6.05 0.54 1.78
C LEU A 59 7.15 -0.18 2.57
N VAL A 60 6.86 -1.38 3.10
CA VAL A 60 7.87 -2.21 3.76
C VAL A 60 8.99 -2.60 2.80
N SER A 61 8.70 -2.82 1.51
CA SER A 61 9.75 -3.05 0.51
C SER A 61 10.70 -1.87 0.40
N ILE A 62 10.17 -0.67 0.24
CA ILE A 62 10.95 0.58 0.17
C ILE A 62 11.78 0.75 1.45
N MET A 63 11.19 0.53 2.62
CA MET A 63 11.88 0.65 3.92
C MET A 63 13.10 -0.26 4.05
N LYS A 64 13.09 -1.44 3.43
CA LYS A 64 14.23 -2.38 3.47
C LYS A 64 15.40 -1.95 2.58
N GLU A 65 15.12 -1.15 1.55
CA GLU A 65 16.11 -0.71 0.56
C GLU A 65 16.76 0.62 0.93
N LEU A 66 16.02 1.48 1.65
CA LEU A 66 16.52 2.79 2.05
C LEU A 66 17.58 2.70 3.15
N PRO A 67 18.65 3.51 3.09
CA PRO A 67 19.61 3.63 4.18
C PRO A 67 18.96 4.00 5.52
N ARG A 68 19.52 3.48 6.61
CA ARG A 68 19.11 3.85 7.97
C ARG A 68 19.18 5.38 8.15
N GLY A 69 18.10 5.96 8.65
CA GLY A 69 18.01 7.40 8.92
C GLY A 69 17.28 8.20 7.84
N VAL A 70 16.99 7.62 6.66
CA VAL A 70 16.21 8.29 5.62
C VAL A 70 14.74 8.46 6.03
N LEU A 71 14.16 7.44 6.66
CA LEU A 71 12.76 7.47 7.09
C LEU A 71 12.65 7.76 8.59
N GLU A 72 11.62 8.52 8.94
CA GLU A 72 11.08 8.61 10.29
C GLU A 72 9.73 7.93 10.34
N ILE A 73 9.56 7.06 11.34
CA ILE A 73 8.36 6.25 11.53
C ILE A 73 7.88 6.48 12.94
N THR A 74 6.65 6.98 13.07
CA THR A 74 5.97 7.16 14.36
C THR A 74 4.79 6.18 14.43
N TRP A 75 4.69 5.44 15.53
CA TRP A 75 3.59 4.51 15.74
C TRP A 75 2.46 5.19 16.52
N ASN A 76 1.23 5.21 15.97
CA ASN A 76 0.06 5.81 16.63
C ASN A 76 -0.85 4.78 17.34
N GLY A 77 -0.44 3.51 17.39
CA GLY A 77 -1.23 2.41 17.96
C GLY A 77 -2.04 1.61 16.94
N THR A 78 -2.28 2.14 15.74
CA THR A 78 -3.04 1.46 14.68
C THR A 78 -2.21 1.32 13.40
N GLU A 79 -1.62 2.42 12.93
CA GLU A 79 -0.85 2.47 11.69
C GLU A 79 0.42 3.32 11.87
N PRO A 80 1.50 3.02 11.11
CA PRO A 80 2.71 3.83 11.14
C PRO A 80 2.50 5.12 10.35
N ALA A 81 2.78 6.27 10.96
CA ALA A 81 2.98 7.52 10.23
C ALA A 81 4.43 7.54 9.73
N ILE A 82 4.62 7.47 8.42
CA ILE A 82 5.93 7.41 7.77
C ILE A 82 6.18 8.69 6.99
N ARG A 83 7.38 9.26 7.13
CA ARG A 83 7.85 10.37 6.31
C ARG A 83 9.34 10.23 6.00
N ILE A 84 9.78 10.86 4.92
CA ILE A 84 11.22 11.12 4.72
C ILE A 84 11.65 12.10 5.81
N ARG A 85 12.77 11.80 6.48
CA ARG A 85 13.35 12.66 7.51
C ARG A 85 13.57 14.06 6.90
N PRO A 86 13.04 15.13 7.51
CA PRO A 86 13.12 16.48 6.92
C PRO A 86 14.53 17.02 6.72
N SER A 87 15.50 16.48 7.45
CA SER A 87 16.90 16.87 7.31
C SER A 87 17.62 16.17 6.15
N CYS A 88 16.96 15.21 5.47
CA CYS A 88 17.46 14.69 4.20
C CYS A 88 17.27 15.72 3.08
N ASP A 89 18.29 15.86 2.24
CA ASP A 89 18.17 16.62 1.01
C ASP A 89 17.81 15.65 -0.13
N VAL A 90 16.69 15.91 -0.81
CA VAL A 90 16.17 15.06 -1.88
C VAL A 90 16.27 15.83 -3.19
N ARG A 91 17.05 15.29 -4.12
CA ARG A 91 17.35 15.97 -5.39
C ARG A 91 16.99 15.07 -6.56
N GLN A 92 16.41 15.66 -7.60
CA GLN A 92 16.18 14.97 -8.87
C GLN A 92 17.50 14.97 -9.67
N VAL A 93 17.91 13.80 -10.14
CA VAL A 93 19.11 13.58 -10.97
C VAL A 93 18.69 12.84 -12.25
N PRO A 94 19.51 12.81 -13.33
CA PRO A 94 19.14 12.13 -14.58
C PRO A 94 18.76 10.66 -14.41
N GLU A 95 19.39 9.97 -13.46
CA GLU A 95 19.18 8.56 -13.14
C GLU A 95 17.97 8.32 -12.21
N GLY A 96 17.34 9.38 -11.69
CA GLY A 96 16.18 9.28 -10.80
C GLY A 96 16.22 10.28 -9.65
N TRP A 97 16.16 9.78 -8.42
CA TRP A 97 16.17 10.58 -7.21
C TRP A 97 17.36 10.20 -6.33
N GLU A 98 18.09 11.20 -5.85
CA GLU A 98 19.18 11.05 -4.90
C GLU A 98 18.72 11.58 -3.53
N ILE A 99 18.99 10.81 -2.47
CA ILE A 99 18.72 11.19 -1.09
C ILE A 99 20.05 11.35 -0.37
N VAL A 100 20.38 12.57 0.02
CA VAL A 100 21.59 12.91 0.77
C VAL A 100 21.23 12.98 2.25
N LEU A 101 21.84 12.09 3.04
CA LEU A 101 21.74 12.14 4.49
C LEU A 101 22.62 13.28 5.03
N PRO A 102 22.12 14.06 6.02
CA PRO A 102 22.94 15.07 6.68
C PRO A 102 24.07 14.38 7.47
N ASP A 103 25.22 15.05 7.57
CA ASP A 103 26.38 14.62 8.37
C ASP A 103 26.09 14.70 9.88
N GLU A 104 25.11 13.94 10.36
CA GLU A 104 24.93 13.70 11.79
C GLU A 104 25.76 12.46 12.15
N LYS A 105 26.91 12.70 12.81
CA LYS A 105 27.91 11.73 13.30
C LYS A 105 27.43 10.28 13.29
N ARG A 106 28.19 9.42 12.58
CA ARG A 106 28.23 7.95 12.66
C ARG A 106 28.36 7.43 14.12
N HIS A 107 27.39 7.66 14.98
CA HIS A 107 27.39 7.30 16.39
C HIS A 107 26.12 6.51 16.69
N ALA A 108 26.18 5.22 16.34
CA ALA A 108 25.72 4.09 17.16
C ALA A 108 25.56 2.85 16.27
N SER A 109 26.70 2.23 15.95
CA SER A 109 26.81 0.80 15.65
C SER A 109 28.19 0.32 16.13
N THR A 110 28.33 0.24 17.45
CA THR A 110 29.14 -0.79 18.13
C THR A 110 28.17 -1.81 18.68
#